data_AF-A0A5K0V3V1-F1
#
_entry.id   AF-A0A5K0V3V1-F1
#
_cell.length_a   1.000
_cell.length_b   1.000
_cell.length_c   1.000
_cell.angle_alpha   90.00
_cell.angle_beta   90.00
_cell.angle_gamma   90.00
#
_symmetry.space_group_name_H-M   'P 1'
#
loop_
_entity.id
_entity.type
_entity.pdbx_description
1 polymer ?
#
loop_
_entity_poly.entity_id
_entity_poly.type
_entity_poly.pdbx_seq_one_letter_code
_entity_poly.pdbx_strand_id
1 'polypeptide(L)'
;SIFYMVNDVAILRFMVEVCWAPMLAAFSVNLDQSDEKVIAFQCLQGFRQAVHVTAVMYMQTQRDAFVTSVAKFTFLHCAADMKQKNVEAVK
;
A
#
# COMPACT_ATOMS: atom_id res chain seq x y z
N SER A 1 -14.79 10.72 22.60
CA SER A 1 -15.07 9.79 21.49
C SER A 1 -15.52 8.46 22.06
N ILE A 2 -16.59 7.87 21.55
CA ILE A 2 -17.07 6.54 21.95
C ILE A 2 -16.41 5.51 21.01
N PHE A 3 -15.74 4.50 21.57
CA PHE A 3 -15.13 3.41 20.80
C PHE A 3 -16.11 2.24 20.73
N TYR A 4 -16.32 1.72 19.53
CA TYR A 4 -17.17 0.55 19.29
C TYR A 4 -16.30 -0.59 18.78
N MET A 5 -16.31 -1.73 19.48
CA MET A 5 -15.68 -2.96 18.99
C MET A 5 -16.66 -3.71 18.10
N VAL A 6 -16.18 -4.09 16.92
CA VAL A 6 -16.92 -4.87 15.94
C VAL A 6 -16.11 -6.12 15.63
N ASN A 7 -16.70 -7.30 15.84
CA ASN A 7 -16.06 -8.59 15.57
C ASN A 7 -16.43 -9.18 14.20
N ASP A 8 -17.35 -8.55 13.47
CA ASP A 8 -17.79 -9.02 12.17
C ASP A 8 -16.80 -8.59 11.07
N VAL A 9 -16.17 -9.57 10.43
CA VAL A 9 -15.21 -9.38 9.33
C VAL A 9 -15.88 -8.77 8.10
N ALA A 10 -17.20 -8.94 7.92
CA ALA A 10 -17.94 -8.30 6.83
C ALA A 10 -17.86 -6.77 6.89
N ILE A 11 -17.89 -6.20 8.09
CA ILE A 11 -17.78 -4.75 8.29
C ILE A 11 -16.39 -4.26 7.85
N LEU A 12 -15.34 -5.01 8.16
CA LEU A 12 -13.99 -4.67 7.74
C LEU A 12 -13.85 -4.64 6.22
N ARG A 13 -14.52 -5.55 5.49
CA ARG A 13 -14.54 -5.54 4.02
C ARG A 13 -15.12 -4.25 3.46
N PHE A 14 -16.25 -3.78 4.00
CA PHE A 14 -16.85 -2.51 3.58
C PHE A 14 -15.93 -1.31 3.86
N MET A 15 -15.24 -1.31 5.01
CA MET A 15 -14.26 -0.27 5.33
C MET A 15 -13.12 -0.23 4.29
N VAL A 16 -12.62 -1.40 3.87
CA VAL A 16 -11.58 -1.48 2.84
C VAL A 16 -12.11 -1.05 1.47
N GLU A 17 -13.36 -1.42 1.14
CA GLU A 17 -13.99 -1.05 -0.13
C GLU A 17 -14.11 0.46 -0.34
N VAL A 18 -14.32 1.23 0.73
CA VAL A 18 -14.36 2.70 0.68
C VAL A 18 -12.96 3.31 0.71
N CYS A 19 -12.05 2.75 1.50
CA CYS A 19 -10.77 3.39 1.79
C CYS A 19 -9.63 2.97 0.85
N TRP A 20 -9.76 1.91 0.05
CA TRP A 20 -8.62 1.38 -0.74
C TRP A 20 -8.06 2.41 -1.74
N ALA A 21 -8.93 3.12 -2.46
CA ALA A 21 -8.50 4.11 -3.46
C ALA A 21 -7.75 5.30 -2.84
N PRO A 22 -8.26 5.96 -1.78
CA PRO A 22 -7.50 7.02 -1.12
C PRO A 22 -6.23 6.51 -0.42
N MET A 23 -6.21 5.28 0.12
CA MET A 23 -4.97 4.67 0.62
C MET A 23 -3.94 4.49 -0.50
N LEU A 24 -4.36 3.92 -1.63
CA LEU A 24 -3.50 3.73 -2.80
C LEU A 24 -2.94 5.05 -3.31
N ALA A 25 -3.77 6.08 -3.41
CA ALA A 25 -3.34 7.41 -3.84
C ALA A 25 -2.36 8.03 -2.83
N ALA A 26 -2.67 8.00 -1.54
CA ALA A 26 -1.81 8.56 -0.50
C ALA A 26 -0.43 7.89 -0.50
N PHE A 27 -0.37 6.55 -0.53
CA PHE A 27 0.91 5.85 -0.53
C PHE A 27 1.69 6.10 -1.82
N SER A 28 1.03 6.08 -2.98
CA SER A 28 1.71 6.30 -4.27
C SER A 28 2.27 7.72 -4.37
N VAL A 29 1.49 8.74 -4.02
CA VAL A 29 1.92 10.14 -4.09
C VAL A 29 3.07 10.42 -3.14
N ASN A 30 2.98 9.95 -1.88
CA ASN A 30 4.04 10.18 -0.90
C ASN A 30 5.31 9.41 -1.24
N LEU A 31 5.21 8.18 -1.77
CA LEU A 31 6.38 7.40 -2.17
C LEU A 31 7.09 7.99 -3.40
N ASP A 32 6.33 8.62 -4.29
CA ASP A 32 6.87 9.31 -5.47
C ASP A 32 7.56 10.62 -5.09
N GLN A 33 6.87 11.48 -4.33
CA GLN A 33 7.26 12.88 -4.11
C GLN A 33 8.18 13.10 -2.91
N SER A 34 8.20 12.19 -1.92
CA SER A 34 9.04 12.36 -0.73
C SER A 34 10.44 11.79 -0.94
N ASP A 35 11.46 12.58 -0.54
CA ASP A 35 12.85 12.10 -0.38
C ASP A 35 13.14 11.65 1.07
N GLU A 36 12.18 11.77 1.99
CA GLU A 36 12.36 11.31 3.37
C GLU A 36 12.24 9.78 3.46
N LYS A 37 13.30 9.13 3.95
CA LYS A 37 13.34 7.67 4.11
C LYS A 37 12.21 7.13 5.00
N VAL A 38 11.83 7.89 6.04
CA VAL A 38 10.75 7.49 6.95
C VAL A 38 9.40 7.44 6.22
N ILE A 39 9.12 8.43 5.36
CA ILE A 39 7.88 8.48 4.57
C ILE A 39 7.84 7.33 3.58
N ALA A 40 8.96 7.07 2.88
CA ALA A 40 9.05 5.95 1.95
C ALA A 40 8.80 4.60 2.65
N PHE A 41 9.44 4.37 3.80
CA PHE A 41 9.25 3.16 4.60
C PHE A 41 7.80 2.98 5.06
N GLN A 42 7.16 4.04 5.54
CA GLN A 42 5.75 3.99 5.96
C GLN A 42 4.81 3.69 4.79
N CYS A 43 5.07 4.25 3.60
CA CYS A 43 4.27 3.96 2.41
C CYS A 43 4.42 2.50 1.96
N LEU A 44 5.65 1.96 1.96
CA LEU A 44 5.90 0.55 1.63
C LEU A 44 5.24 -0.40 2.62
N GLN A 45 5.29 -0.09 3.92
CA GLN A 45 4.56 -0.82 4.95
C GLN A 45 3.04 -0.74 4.71
N GLY A 46 2.52 0.45 4.39
CA GLY A 46 1.11 0.65 4.02
C GLY A 46 0.68 -0.22 2.85
N PHE A 47 1.46 -0.25 1.77
CA PHE A 47 1.26 -1.13 0.62
C PHE A 47 1.25 -2.62 1.03
N ARG A 48 2.24 -3.07 1.80
CA ARG A 48 2.33 -4.47 2.26
C ARG A 48 1.09 -4.88 3.04
N GLN A 49 0.63 -4.04 3.98
CA GLN A 49 -0.57 -4.32 4.76
C GLN A 49 -1.84 -4.28 3.89
N ALA A 50 -1.95 -3.33 2.96
CA ALA A 50 -3.09 -3.23 2.06
C ALA A 50 -3.22 -4.45 1.13
N VAL A 51 -2.10 -4.93 0.57
CA VAL A 51 -2.05 -6.19 -0.20
C VAL A 51 -2.49 -7.38 0.65
N HIS A 52 -1.99 -7.47 1.89
CA HIS A 52 -2.33 -8.57 2.78
C HIS A 52 -3.83 -8.59 3.12
N VAL A 53 -4.39 -7.44 3.54
CA VAL A 53 -5.79 -7.31 3.91
C VAL A 53 -6.71 -7.61 2.72
N THR A 54 -6.43 -7.04 1.54
CA THR A 54 -7.24 -7.29 0.33
C THR A 54 -7.14 -8.74 -0.15
N ALA A 55 -6.00 -9.41 0.05
CA ALA A 55 -5.88 -10.85 -0.23
C ALA A 55 -6.73 -11.70 0.72
N VAL A 56 -6.68 -11.45 2.03
CA VAL A 56 -7.47 -12.18 3.05
C VAL A 56 -8.98 -12.00 2.83
N MET A 57 -9.40 -10.85 2.29
CA MET A 57 -10.81 -10.56 2.00
C MET A 57 -11.27 -10.97 0.60
N TYR A 58 -10.41 -11.62 -0.19
CA TYR A 58 -10.71 -12.00 -1.58
C TYR A 58 -11.08 -10.81 -2.49
N MET A 59 -10.49 -9.64 -2.26
CA MET A 59 -10.71 -8.41 -3.03
C MET A 59 -9.67 -8.30 -4.17
N GLN A 60 -9.81 -9.15 -5.19
CA GLN A 60 -8.79 -9.32 -6.25
C GLN A 60 -8.43 -8.03 -6.97
N THR A 61 -9.41 -7.25 -7.43
CA THR A 61 -9.18 -5.99 -8.16
C THR A 61 -8.36 -4.99 -7.34
N GLN A 62 -8.70 -4.82 -6.07
CA GLN A 62 -8.02 -3.90 -5.16
C GLN A 62 -6.60 -4.39 -4.87
N ARG A 63 -6.43 -5.68 -4.59
CA ARG A 63 -5.12 -6.30 -4.40
C ARG A 63 -4.21 -6.06 -5.60
N ASP A 64 -4.71 -6.33 -6.81
CA ASP A 64 -3.93 -6.22 -8.04
C ASP A 64 -3.54 -4.75 -8.31
N ALA A 65 -4.41 -3.79 -7.97
CA ALA A 65 -4.08 -2.37 -8.03
C ALA A 65 -2.93 -1.99 -7.09
N PHE A 66 -2.94 -2.46 -5.84
CA PHE A 66 -1.83 -2.23 -4.89
C PHE A 66 -0.53 -2.88 -5.38
N VAL A 67 -0.57 -4.15 -5.81
CA VAL A 67 0.62 -4.87 -6.31
C VAL A 67 1.20 -4.18 -7.53
N THR A 68 0.35 -3.77 -8.47
CA THR A 68 0.77 -3.05 -9.69
C THR A 68 1.44 -1.72 -9.34
N SER A 69 0.94 -1.00 -8.34
CA SER A 69 1.55 0.26 -7.89
C SER A 69 2.94 0.02 -7.28
N VAL A 70 3.08 -0.96 -6.39
CA VAL A 70 4.40 -1.34 -5.83
C VAL A 70 5.40 -1.71 -6.92
N ALA A 71 4.98 -2.50 -7.91
CA ALA A 71 5.83 -2.88 -9.03
C ALA A 71 6.39 -1.66 -9.78
N LYS A 72 5.57 -0.62 -10.01
CA LYS A 72 6.01 0.63 -10.65
C LYS A 72 7.11 1.33 -9.84
N PHE A 73 7.06 1.29 -8.51
CA PHE A 73 8.06 1.93 -7.64
C PHE A 73 9.35 1.13 -7.44
N THR A 74 9.41 -0.15 -7.82
CA THR A 74 10.64 -0.96 -7.72
C THR A 74 11.66 -0.67 -8.84
N PHE A 75 11.30 0.09 -9.89
CA PHE A 75 12.20 0.57 -10.96
C PHE A 75 13.15 -0.51 -11.53
N LEU A 76 12.68 -1.75 -11.70
CA LEU A 76 13.47 -2.87 -12.25
C LEU A 76 14.02 -2.64 -13.69
N HIS A 77 13.57 -1.59 -14.38
CA HIS A 77 13.98 -1.25 -15.75
C HIS A 77 15.15 -0.25 -15.83
N CYS A 78 15.55 0.40 -14.72
CA CYS A 78 16.66 1.36 -14.70
C CYS A 78 17.45 1.26 -13.38
N ALA A 79 18.31 0.23 -13.27
CA ALA A 79 19.11 -0.02 -12.07
C ALA A 79 20.07 1.14 -11.72
N ALA A 80 20.39 2.01 -12.68
CA ALA A 80 21.27 3.17 -12.49
C ALA A 80 20.62 4.32 -11.69
N ASP A 81 19.29 4.40 -11.64
CA ASP A 81 18.54 5.42 -10.89
C ASP A 81 17.96 4.89 -9.57
N MET A 82 18.36 3.68 -9.14
CA MET A 82 17.89 3.07 -7.90
C MET A 82 18.33 3.88 -6.68
N LYS A 83 17.40 4.64 -6.10
CA LYS A 83 17.53 5.23 -4.76
C LYS A 83 17.36 4.15 -3.68
N GLN A 84 17.88 4.39 -2.46
CA GLN A 84 17.77 3.48 -1.31
C GLN A 84 16.34 2.95 -1.08
N LYS A 85 15.31 3.77 -1.35
CA LYS A 85 13.89 3.42 -1.24
C LYS A 85 13.46 2.26 -2.14
N ASN A 86 14.14 2.06 -3.28
CA ASN A 86 13.83 0.98 -4.23
C ASN A 86 14.38 -0.37 -3.74
N VAL A 87 15.47 -0.37 -2.95
CA VAL A 87 16.05 -1.58 -2.34
C VAL A 87 15.18 -2.10 -1.20
N GLU A 88 14.54 -1.20 -0.43
CA GLU A 88 13.63 -1.56 0.66
C GLU A 88 12.31 -2.15 0.15
N ALA A 89 11.87 -1.78 -1.05
CA ALA A 89 10.64 -2.32 -1.66
C ALA A 89 10.77 -3.79 -2.11
N VAL A 90 12.00 -4.32 -2.21
CA VAL A 90 12.29 -5.69 -2.66
C VAL A 90 12.42 -6.68 -1.48
N LYS A 91 12.57 -6.20 -0.24
CA LYS A 91 12.61 -7.03 0.97
C LYS A 91 11.21 -7.27 1.52
#